data_AF-A0A1G4K348-F1
#
_entry.id   AF-A0A1G4K348-F1
#
_cell.length_a   1.000
_cell.length_b   1.000
_cell.length_c   1.000
_cell.angle_alpha   90.00
_cell.angle_beta   90.00
_cell.angle_gamma   90.00
#
_symmetry.space_group_name_H-M   'P 1'
#
loop_
_entity.id
_entity.type
_entity.pdbx_description
1 polymer ?
#
loop_
_entity_poly.entity_id
_entity_poly.type
_entity_poly.pdbx_seq_one_letter_code
_entity_poly.pdbx_strand_id
1 'polypeptide(L)'
;MKGLIWQENNLSVSRRMFQRAFATFQVKLAANGDRNSRLSRRKMLGNASKAGPKSAKAPHKNSERKNQVFRYGSFSSLKEIEESQQQKTLGVLKKITDFEQLKILPTVRTALQQVISEESIAIKSGTSTDLSSVKPSPIQIAVTQKFSKTLMDKKLQVHTIAAETGSGKTIAYLTPLFDYLKRAEVEAPESWDVIKDKAIVRSVVFVPTHELVEQVYRTVERSAKKLGLHAFRWNSETSYGDFIEAVKNRIDVLVTTPGKVLNMFNVRIINRPERLLSGVRFAVLDEADTLMDRSWLEETHTAIQAFPNVNHLVFCSATIPNEFSKTVDRLFPTFQSITTPKLHKISQKIDFKVIDASLNPYKGSRSKVLAQILYAIMKDGTEEGYEKRCIVFVNEKRDVKSVAEKLSATYGHDCVSLTGEDTVEERLNKIDVFVKPPRRLEDLDAQNTSAHSDQDITQTLPNSNITITKPSSSAGPRRVALKVLVTTDLMARGLNFQGVRNVILYDVPKTSVDLVHRAGRTGRMMGGGRVFMIIDKKTKSWARAVPKIVRNNKALS
;
A
#
# COMPACT_ATOMS: atom_id res chain seq x y z
N MET A 1 6.26 -33.80 30.92
CA MET A 1 5.25 -34.27 29.94
C MET A 1 3.87 -33.60 30.01
N LYS A 2 3.47 -32.91 31.10
CA LYS A 2 2.14 -32.26 31.19
C LYS A 2 2.03 -30.85 30.55
N GLY A 3 3.13 -30.25 30.10
CA GLY A 3 3.16 -28.92 29.47
C GLY A 3 2.97 -28.89 27.95
N LEU A 4 3.30 -29.97 27.23
CA LEU A 4 3.13 -30.06 25.77
C LEU A 4 1.65 -30.27 25.36
N ILE A 5 0.89 -31.00 26.18
CA ILE A 5 -0.50 -31.39 25.88
C ILE A 5 -1.47 -30.18 25.95
N TRP A 6 -1.11 -29.11 26.67
CA TRP A 6 -1.93 -27.89 26.79
C TRP A 6 -1.71 -26.89 25.64
N GLN A 7 -0.52 -26.89 25.01
CA GLN A 7 -0.21 -26.03 23.86
C GLN A 7 -0.75 -26.59 22.53
N GLU A 8 -0.73 -27.91 22.33
CA GLU A 8 -1.36 -28.55 21.16
C GLU A 8 -2.89 -28.44 21.17
N ASN A 9 -3.52 -28.42 22.35
CA ASN A 9 -4.97 -28.31 22.45
C ASN A 9 -5.51 -26.91 22.09
N ASN A 10 -4.83 -25.82 22.43
CA ASN A 10 -5.33 -24.48 22.08
C ASN A 10 -5.19 -24.14 20.58
N LEU A 11 -4.13 -24.62 19.91
CA LEU A 11 -3.97 -24.47 18.46
C LEU A 11 -4.84 -25.45 17.66
N SER A 12 -5.07 -26.68 18.16
CA SER A 12 -5.95 -27.67 17.50
C SER A 12 -7.44 -27.37 17.68
N VAL A 13 -7.87 -26.85 18.84
CA VAL A 13 -9.23 -26.37 19.08
C VAL A 13 -9.51 -25.12 18.25
N SER A 14 -8.53 -24.22 18.14
CA SER A 14 -8.61 -23.08 17.21
C SER A 14 -8.70 -23.57 15.76
N ARG A 15 -7.90 -24.57 15.34
CA ARG A 15 -7.98 -25.20 14.00
C ARG A 15 -9.35 -25.80 13.68
N ARG A 16 -9.99 -26.52 14.62
CA ARG A 16 -11.31 -27.16 14.41
C ARG A 16 -12.46 -26.16 14.43
N MET A 17 -12.43 -25.19 15.35
CA MET A 17 -13.40 -24.09 15.39
C MET A 17 -13.25 -23.20 14.14
N PHE A 18 -12.02 -23.03 13.67
CA PHE A 18 -11.66 -22.30 12.47
C PHE A 18 -12.11 -23.00 11.19
N GLN A 19 -11.84 -24.30 11.01
CA GLN A 19 -12.34 -25.07 9.85
C GLN A 19 -13.88 -25.00 9.75
N ARG A 20 -14.59 -25.01 10.89
CA ARG A 20 -16.05 -24.84 10.93
C ARG A 20 -16.49 -23.42 10.56
N ALA A 21 -15.87 -22.39 11.14
CA ALA A 21 -16.17 -20.99 10.81
C ALA A 21 -15.85 -20.65 9.34
N PHE A 22 -14.78 -21.24 8.82
CA PHE A 22 -14.29 -21.05 7.46
C PHE A 22 -15.12 -21.82 6.42
N ALA A 23 -15.50 -23.07 6.69
CA ALA A 23 -16.46 -23.80 5.87
C ALA A 23 -17.83 -23.08 5.80
N THR A 24 -18.28 -22.51 6.93
CA THR A 24 -19.51 -21.70 6.98
C THR A 24 -19.39 -20.40 6.15
N PHE A 25 -18.19 -19.82 6.10
CA PHE A 25 -17.91 -18.64 5.28
C PHE A 25 -17.87 -18.95 3.78
N GLN A 26 -17.24 -20.07 3.38
CA GLN A 26 -17.24 -20.58 2.00
C GLN A 26 -18.66 -20.88 1.50
N VAL A 27 -19.50 -21.52 2.33
CA VAL A 27 -20.92 -21.77 2.00
C VAL A 27 -21.69 -20.45 1.81
N LYS A 28 -21.44 -19.42 2.63
CA LYS A 28 -22.05 -18.09 2.46
C LYS A 28 -21.54 -17.33 1.23
N LEU A 29 -20.26 -17.50 0.86
CA LEU A 29 -19.67 -16.94 -0.35
C LEU A 29 -20.26 -17.58 -1.62
N ALA A 30 -20.33 -18.91 -1.66
CA ALA A 30 -20.95 -19.67 -2.76
C ALA A 30 -22.44 -19.33 -2.92
N ALA A 31 -23.18 -19.20 -1.81
CA ALA A 31 -24.59 -18.82 -1.83
C ALA A 31 -24.85 -17.38 -2.32
N ASN A 32 -23.90 -16.46 -2.13
CA ASN A 32 -24.00 -15.09 -2.66
C ASN A 32 -23.59 -15.00 -4.14
N GLY A 33 -22.67 -15.85 -4.61
CA GLY A 33 -22.36 -16.01 -6.03
C GLY A 33 -23.55 -16.55 -6.83
N ASP A 34 -24.26 -17.53 -6.27
CA ASP A 34 -25.41 -18.17 -6.94
C ASP A 34 -26.70 -17.31 -6.87
N ARG A 35 -26.79 -16.34 -5.95
CA ARG A 35 -27.87 -15.34 -5.98
C ARG A 35 -27.71 -14.35 -7.14
N ASN A 36 -26.49 -13.97 -7.50
CA ASN A 36 -26.23 -13.09 -8.64
C ASN A 36 -26.44 -13.80 -9.99
N SER A 37 -26.20 -15.12 -10.07
CA SER A 37 -26.52 -15.94 -11.26
C SER A 37 -28.05 -16.10 -11.44
N ARG A 38 -28.80 -16.30 -10.35
CA ARG A 38 -30.27 -16.45 -10.38
C ARG A 38 -31.03 -15.15 -10.59
N LEU A 39 -30.51 -14.00 -10.15
CA LEU A 39 -31.06 -12.67 -10.45
C LEU A 39 -30.95 -12.30 -11.94
N SER A 40 -30.01 -12.91 -12.67
CA SER A 40 -29.82 -12.71 -14.11
C SER A 40 -30.77 -13.55 -14.96
N ARG A 41 -31.28 -14.67 -14.43
CA ARG A 41 -32.24 -15.56 -15.12
C ARG A 41 -33.71 -15.21 -14.91
N ARG A 42 -34.04 -14.39 -13.90
CA ARG A 42 -35.44 -14.07 -13.55
C ARG A 42 -35.98 -12.78 -14.20
N LYS A 43 -35.22 -12.15 -15.11
CA LYS A 43 -35.63 -10.97 -15.89
C LYS A 43 -36.18 -11.28 -17.28
N MET A 44 -36.29 -12.56 -17.64
CA MET A 44 -37.05 -13.01 -18.81
C MET A 44 -38.14 -13.96 -18.32
N LEU A 45 -39.33 -13.41 -18.03
CA LEU A 45 -40.67 -14.03 -18.08
C LEU A 45 -41.65 -12.99 -17.50
N GLY A 46 -42.68 -12.67 -18.29
CA GLY A 46 -43.48 -11.45 -18.18
C GLY A 46 -44.67 -11.48 -17.21
N ASN A 47 -45.27 -10.29 -17.14
CA ASN A 47 -46.56 -9.85 -16.60
C ASN A 47 -47.62 -10.90 -16.20
N ALA A 48 -48.24 -10.69 -15.03
CA ALA A 48 -49.71 -10.61 -14.89
C ALA A 48 -50.15 -10.00 -13.54
N SER A 49 -50.87 -8.89 -13.66
CA SER A 49 -51.93 -8.24 -12.85
C SER A 49 -52.47 -8.78 -11.49
N LYS A 50 -52.75 -7.78 -10.61
CA LYS A 50 -54.03 -7.45 -9.90
C LYS A 50 -54.16 -7.61 -8.35
N ALA A 51 -54.66 -6.51 -7.77
CA ALA A 51 -55.61 -6.34 -6.64
C ALA A 51 -55.12 -6.22 -5.17
N GLY A 52 -55.18 -4.97 -4.65
CA GLY A 52 -56.09 -4.51 -3.58
C GLY A 52 -55.81 -4.83 -2.09
N PRO A 53 -56.12 -3.93 -1.12
CA PRO A 53 -55.36 -3.78 0.13
C PRO A 53 -56.12 -4.15 1.42
N LYS A 54 -55.43 -4.49 2.51
CA LYS A 54 -55.95 -4.36 3.89
C LYS A 54 -54.86 -3.99 4.92
N SER A 55 -55.26 -3.08 5.79
CA SER A 55 -54.55 -2.40 6.88
C SER A 55 -54.30 -3.28 8.12
N ALA A 56 -53.19 -3.05 8.82
CA ALA A 56 -53.11 -3.21 10.27
C ALA A 56 -52.07 -2.24 10.86
N LYS A 57 -52.50 -1.51 11.90
CA LYS A 57 -51.79 -0.45 12.62
C LYS A 57 -50.67 -1.03 13.51
N ALA A 58 -49.53 -0.35 13.57
CA ALA A 58 -48.43 -0.61 14.51
C ALA A 58 -48.37 0.51 15.57
N PRO A 59 -47.95 0.23 16.83
CA PRO A 59 -47.78 1.27 17.84
C PRO A 59 -46.41 1.96 17.71
N HIS A 60 -46.44 3.28 17.88
CA HIS A 60 -45.28 4.18 17.89
C HIS A 60 -44.35 3.91 19.08
N LYS A 61 -43.06 3.77 18.82
CA LYS A 61 -41.98 4.14 19.75
C LYS A 61 -40.99 5.03 19.02
N ASN A 62 -40.95 6.30 19.45
CA ASN A 62 -39.94 7.28 19.05
C ASN A 62 -38.57 6.81 19.54
N SER A 63 -37.67 6.53 18.61
CA SER A 63 -36.24 6.70 18.81
C SER A 63 -35.70 7.51 17.64
N GLU A 64 -35.02 8.60 17.97
CA GLU A 64 -34.40 9.54 17.03
C GLU A 64 -33.53 8.77 16.02
N ARG A 65 -34.02 8.66 14.79
CA ARG A 65 -33.24 8.13 13.68
C ARG A 65 -32.16 9.17 13.35
N LYS A 66 -30.94 8.96 13.85
CA LYS A 66 -29.73 9.53 13.24
C LYS A 66 -29.77 9.23 11.75
N ASN A 67 -29.88 10.27 10.92
CA ASN A 67 -29.86 10.19 9.47
C ASN A 67 -28.57 9.47 9.01
N GLN A 68 -28.65 8.17 8.72
CA GLN A 68 -27.63 7.48 7.94
C GLN A 68 -27.84 7.84 6.47
N VAL A 69 -27.08 8.83 5.98
CA VAL A 69 -27.26 9.48 4.67
C VAL A 69 -26.71 8.66 3.49
N PHE A 70 -26.13 7.48 3.71
CA PHE A 70 -25.40 6.78 2.64
C PHE A 70 -25.77 5.30 2.52
N ARG A 71 -26.47 4.96 1.44
CA ARG A 71 -26.55 3.58 0.93
C ARG A 71 -26.39 3.58 -0.59
N TYR A 72 -25.24 3.12 -1.04
CA TYR A 72 -25.14 2.36 -2.28
C TYR A 72 -24.07 1.27 -2.12
N GLY A 73 -24.43 0.02 -2.43
CA GLY A 73 -23.55 -1.15 -2.44
C GLY A 73 -23.18 -1.74 -1.07
N SER A 74 -22.91 -3.04 -1.04
CA SER A 74 -22.44 -3.78 0.13
C SER A 74 -20.96 -3.49 0.40
N PHE A 75 -20.63 -2.23 0.72
CA PHE A 75 -19.26 -1.76 0.92
C PHE A 75 -18.92 -1.66 2.40
N SER A 76 -17.69 -2.04 2.73
CA SER A 76 -17.11 -1.97 4.08
C SER A 76 -16.96 -0.51 4.49
N SER A 77 -17.74 -0.06 5.48
CA SER A 77 -17.51 1.21 6.16
C SER A 77 -16.18 1.16 6.92
N LEU A 78 -15.54 2.33 7.11
CA LEU A 78 -14.33 2.42 7.93
C LEU A 78 -14.71 2.34 9.41
N LYS A 79 -13.83 1.78 10.25
CA LYS A 79 -14.08 1.70 11.70
C LYS A 79 -13.98 3.09 12.32
N GLU A 80 -15.02 3.53 13.02
CA GLU A 80 -14.94 4.72 13.87
C GLU A 80 -14.00 4.42 15.05
N ILE A 81 -13.05 5.32 15.31
CA ILE A 81 -12.07 5.17 16.37
C ILE A 81 -12.69 5.69 17.67
N GLU A 82 -12.67 4.90 18.73
CA GLU A 82 -13.16 5.33 20.05
C GLU A 82 -12.39 6.56 20.56
N GLU A 83 -13.09 7.65 20.88
CA GLU A 83 -12.49 8.91 21.35
C GLU A 83 -11.65 8.73 22.63
N SER A 84 -12.03 7.79 23.50
CA SER A 84 -11.31 7.47 24.74
C SER A 84 -9.92 6.87 24.49
N GLN A 85 -9.75 6.08 23.41
CA GLN A 85 -8.45 5.54 23.00
C GLN A 85 -7.57 6.63 22.40
N GLN A 86 -8.14 7.54 21.60
CA GLN A 86 -7.41 8.68 21.05
C GLN A 86 -6.85 9.59 22.14
N GLN A 87 -7.64 9.92 23.17
CA GLN A 87 -7.19 10.78 24.27
C GLN A 87 -6.04 10.16 25.06
N LYS A 88 -6.08 8.85 25.33
CA LYS A 88 -4.98 8.13 25.98
C LYS A 88 -3.70 8.15 25.14
N THR A 89 -3.81 7.88 23.84
CA THR A 89 -2.67 7.95 22.91
C THR A 89 -2.10 9.36 22.84
N LEU A 90 -2.95 10.40 22.76
CA LEU A 90 -2.54 11.81 22.78
C LEU A 90 -1.82 12.20 24.07
N GLY A 91 -2.25 11.69 25.23
CA GLY A 91 -1.58 11.93 26.51
C GLY A 91 -0.17 11.34 26.57
N VAL A 92 0.02 10.14 26.00
CA VAL A 92 1.35 9.50 25.90
C VAL A 92 2.25 10.24 24.90
N LEU A 93 1.68 10.67 23.77
CA LEU A 93 2.40 11.43 22.74
C LEU A 93 2.95 12.77 23.24
N LYS A 94 2.26 13.42 24.19
CA LYS A 94 2.74 14.68 24.78
C LYS A 94 3.96 14.49 25.69
N LYS A 95 4.16 13.30 26.24
CA LYS A 95 5.24 13.02 27.21
C LYS A 95 6.55 12.59 26.55
N ILE A 96 6.47 12.05 25.33
CA ILE A 96 7.62 11.51 24.61
C ILE A 96 7.86 12.38 23.40
N THR A 97 8.98 13.09 23.40
CA THR A 97 9.37 14.01 22.33
C THR A 97 10.65 13.58 21.62
N ASP A 98 11.37 12.63 22.22
CA ASP A 98 12.69 12.19 21.77
C ASP A 98 12.83 10.65 21.80
N PHE A 99 13.75 10.14 20.99
CA PHE A 99 14.11 8.70 20.96
C PHE A 99 14.71 8.22 22.28
N GLU A 100 15.39 9.09 23.04
CA GLU A 100 15.98 8.75 24.35
C GLU A 100 14.93 8.30 25.37
N GLN A 101 13.71 8.80 25.23
CA GLN A 101 12.58 8.49 26.11
C GLN A 101 11.87 7.18 25.73
N LEU A 102 12.28 6.54 24.63
CA LEU A 102 11.77 5.24 24.21
C LEU A 102 12.50 4.12 24.95
N LYS A 103 11.71 3.19 25.53
CA LYS A 103 12.18 2.01 26.26
C LYS A 103 12.65 0.90 25.32
N ILE A 104 13.70 1.18 24.54
CA ILE A 104 14.36 0.25 23.61
C ILE A 104 15.85 0.17 23.93
N LEU A 105 16.52 -0.88 23.46
CA LEU A 105 17.96 -1.02 23.63
C LEU A 105 18.72 0.16 22.98
N PRO A 106 19.79 0.68 23.62
CA PRO A 106 20.56 1.80 23.08
C PRO A 106 21.11 1.54 21.67
N THR A 107 21.56 0.31 21.40
CA THR A 107 22.05 -0.09 20.07
C THR A 107 20.98 0.03 18.99
N VAL A 108 19.75 -0.39 19.32
CA VAL A 108 18.59 -0.28 18.42
C VAL A 108 18.20 1.17 18.21
N ARG A 109 18.21 1.98 19.27
CA ARG A 109 17.93 3.41 19.18
C ARG A 109 18.89 4.13 18.22
N THR A 110 20.19 3.96 18.42
CA THR A 110 21.23 4.59 17.58
C THR A 110 21.10 4.16 16.12
N ALA A 111 20.89 2.87 15.86
CA ALA A 111 20.72 2.36 14.50
C ALA A 111 19.50 3.00 13.80
N LEU A 112 18.36 3.10 14.50
CA LEU A 112 17.15 3.69 13.94
C LEU A 112 17.28 5.20 13.71
N GLN A 113 17.88 5.95 14.63
CA GLN A 113 18.13 7.38 14.45
C GLN A 113 19.01 7.64 13.22
N GLN A 114 20.06 6.84 13.02
CA GLN A 114 20.91 6.92 11.84
C GLN A 114 20.11 6.65 10.56
N VAL A 115 19.32 5.56 10.50
CA VAL A 115 18.53 5.22 9.30
C VAL A 115 17.51 6.32 8.98
N ILE A 116 16.82 6.87 9.99
CA ILE A 116 15.86 7.97 9.77
C ILE A 116 16.59 9.23 9.30
N SER A 117 17.78 9.52 9.83
CA SER A 117 18.59 10.66 9.39
C SER A 117 19.03 10.51 7.94
N GLU A 118 19.49 9.33 7.53
CA GLU A 118 19.91 9.02 6.16
C GLU A 118 18.75 9.16 5.17
N GLU A 119 17.56 8.65 5.51
CA GLU A 119 16.35 8.80 4.70
C GLU A 119 15.88 10.27 4.62
N SER A 120 16.06 11.05 5.69
CA SER A 120 15.71 12.47 5.73
C SER A 120 16.67 13.35 4.93
N ILE A 121 17.95 12.99 4.88
CA ILE A 121 19.00 13.69 4.12
C ILE A 121 18.90 13.36 2.62
N ALA A 122 18.57 12.13 2.25
CA ALA A 122 18.28 11.80 0.84
C ALA A 122 17.13 12.66 0.26
N ILE A 123 16.27 13.19 1.13
CA ILE A 123 15.16 14.10 0.79
C ILE A 123 15.58 15.58 0.79
N LYS A 124 16.59 15.97 1.57
CA LYS A 124 17.09 17.35 1.70
C LYS A 124 18.56 17.40 1.31
N SER A 125 18.84 17.88 0.10
CA SER A 125 20.17 18.09 -0.44
C SER A 125 21.19 18.62 0.60
N GLY A 126 22.02 17.72 1.14
CA GLY A 126 23.41 18.00 1.49
C GLY A 126 23.75 18.77 2.78
N THR A 127 22.95 18.78 3.84
CA THR A 127 23.38 19.35 5.14
C THR A 127 23.58 18.30 6.23
N SER A 128 24.64 18.50 7.02
CA SER A 128 25.25 17.63 8.04
C SER A 128 24.28 16.85 8.95
N THR A 129 24.69 15.63 9.29
CA THR A 129 24.05 14.69 10.24
C THR A 129 24.13 15.19 11.68
N ASP A 130 23.15 15.96 12.12
CA ASP A 130 22.87 16.12 13.55
C ASP A 130 21.80 15.10 13.98
N LEU A 131 22.25 14.00 14.59
CA LEU A 131 21.38 12.92 15.08
C LEU A 131 20.42 13.40 16.17
N SER A 132 20.73 14.48 16.89
CA SER A 132 19.89 15.05 17.94
C SER A 132 18.65 15.78 17.40
N SER A 133 18.63 16.10 16.10
CA SER A 133 17.49 16.76 15.46
C SER A 133 16.36 15.81 15.04
N VAL A 134 16.60 14.50 15.08
CA VAL A 134 15.67 13.47 14.59
C VAL A 134 14.66 13.09 15.67
N LYS A 135 13.37 13.38 15.44
CA LYS A 135 12.28 13.08 16.38
C LYS A 135 11.42 11.90 15.91
N PRO A 136 10.95 11.03 16.83
CA PRO A 136 10.10 9.90 16.47
C PRO A 136 8.70 10.38 16.06
N SER A 137 8.10 9.68 15.09
CA SER A 137 6.74 9.97 14.68
C SER A 137 5.71 9.51 15.72
N PRO A 138 4.48 10.06 15.73
CA PRO A 138 3.47 9.67 16.71
C PRO A 138 3.18 8.16 16.73
N ILE A 139 3.15 7.50 15.56
CA ILE A 139 2.90 6.06 15.52
C ILE A 139 4.08 5.26 16.08
N GLN A 140 5.33 5.71 15.86
CA GLN A 140 6.52 5.05 16.40
C GLN A 140 6.53 5.08 17.93
N ILE A 141 6.16 6.22 18.52
CA ILE A 141 6.02 6.37 19.98
C ILE A 141 4.96 5.42 20.51
N ALA A 142 3.76 5.44 19.92
CA ALA A 142 2.62 4.66 20.38
C ALA A 142 2.90 3.15 20.34
N VAL A 143 3.50 2.67 19.24
CA VAL A 143 3.87 1.26 19.08
C VAL A 143 4.94 0.87 20.10
N THR A 144 6.03 1.64 20.21
CA THR A 144 7.13 1.31 21.12
C THR A 144 6.66 1.23 22.58
N GLN A 145 5.84 2.17 23.01
CA GLN A 145 5.28 2.16 24.38
C GLN A 145 4.39 0.94 24.62
N LYS A 146 3.57 0.57 23.64
CA LYS A 146 2.67 -0.58 23.74
C LYS A 146 3.44 -1.90 23.90
N PHE A 147 4.50 -2.07 23.12
CA PHE A 147 5.32 -3.29 23.14
C PHE A 147 6.26 -3.34 24.35
N SER A 148 6.70 -2.21 24.90
CA SER A 148 7.74 -2.15 25.95
C SER A 148 7.56 -3.09 27.15
N LYS A 149 6.32 -3.41 27.54
CA LYS A 149 6.03 -4.26 28.71
C LYS A 149 5.88 -5.74 28.38
N THR A 150 5.57 -6.07 27.13
CA THR A 150 5.16 -7.43 26.73
C THR A 150 6.02 -7.98 25.61
N LEU A 151 7.07 -7.27 25.19
CA LEU A 151 7.91 -7.63 24.05
C LEU A 151 8.52 -9.02 24.19
N MET A 152 8.99 -9.41 25.38
CA MET A 152 9.61 -10.72 25.62
C MET A 152 8.64 -11.78 26.15
N ASP A 153 7.33 -11.49 26.22
CA ASP A 153 6.33 -12.48 26.62
C ASP A 153 6.18 -13.56 25.52
N LYS A 154 6.14 -14.82 25.94
CA LYS A 154 6.03 -16.00 25.07
C LYS A 154 4.59 -16.25 24.60
N LYS A 155 3.59 -15.57 25.17
CA LYS A 155 2.20 -15.66 24.69
C LYS A 155 2.02 -14.93 23.36
N LEU A 156 1.17 -15.49 22.50
CA LEU A 156 0.79 -14.86 21.24
C LEU A 156 0.07 -13.53 21.51
N GLN A 157 0.65 -12.45 21.01
CA GLN A 157 0.12 -11.11 21.02
C GLN A 157 -0.15 -10.66 19.60
N VAL A 158 -1.35 -10.16 19.38
CA VAL A 158 -1.80 -9.71 18.08
C VAL A 158 -2.07 -8.22 18.12
N HIS A 159 -1.31 -7.46 17.35
CA HIS A 159 -1.38 -6.00 17.34
C HIS A 159 -1.76 -5.50 15.95
N THR A 160 -2.68 -4.54 15.86
CA THR A 160 -2.94 -3.80 14.62
C THR A 160 -2.37 -2.39 14.74
N ILE A 161 -1.45 -2.04 13.86
CA ILE A 161 -0.85 -0.71 13.73
C ILE A 161 -1.54 -0.02 12.55
N ALA A 162 -2.33 1.01 12.81
CA ALA A 162 -2.95 1.79 11.76
C ALA A 162 -2.60 3.27 11.85
N ALA A 163 -2.00 3.78 10.78
CA ALA A 163 -1.63 5.18 10.65
C ALA A 163 -1.61 5.60 9.18
N GLU A 164 -1.73 6.89 8.88
CA GLU A 164 -1.74 7.39 7.51
C GLU A 164 -0.47 7.01 6.71
N THR A 165 -0.56 7.01 5.37
CA THR A 165 0.61 6.83 4.49
C THR A 165 1.64 7.94 4.75
N GLY A 166 2.92 7.57 4.79
CA GLY A 166 4.01 8.51 5.07
C GLY A 166 4.21 8.87 6.56
N SER A 167 3.48 8.24 7.49
CA SER A 167 3.65 8.47 8.95
C SER A 167 4.84 7.73 9.59
N GLY A 168 5.64 7.00 8.81
CA GLY A 168 6.75 6.18 9.32
C GLY A 168 6.35 4.82 9.88
N LYS A 169 5.27 4.22 9.35
CA LYS A 169 4.76 2.88 9.72
C LYS A 169 5.82 1.77 9.67
N THR A 170 6.64 1.77 8.62
CA THR A 170 7.71 0.79 8.44
C THR A 170 8.65 0.76 9.63
N ILE A 171 9.22 1.89 9.99
CA ILE A 171 10.05 2.00 11.20
C ILE A 171 9.25 1.69 12.46
N ALA A 172 7.97 2.08 12.54
CA ALA A 172 7.16 1.83 13.73
C ALA A 172 7.01 0.34 14.08
N TYR A 173 6.84 -0.56 13.10
CA TYR A 173 6.82 -2.01 13.36
C TYR A 173 8.22 -2.64 13.41
N LEU A 174 9.21 -2.05 12.71
CA LEU A 174 10.58 -2.55 12.75
C LEU A 174 11.26 -2.28 14.10
N THR A 175 10.93 -1.18 14.77
CA THR A 175 11.47 -0.84 16.10
C THR A 175 11.30 -1.99 17.12
N PRO A 176 10.07 -2.46 17.44
CA PRO A 176 9.90 -3.57 18.37
C PRO A 176 10.46 -4.89 17.82
N LEU A 177 10.45 -5.12 16.50
CA LEU A 177 11.02 -6.32 15.89
C LEU A 177 12.53 -6.40 16.15
N PHE A 178 13.28 -5.33 15.87
CA PHE A 178 14.71 -5.29 16.11
C PHE A 178 15.06 -5.31 17.60
N ASP A 179 14.29 -4.61 18.44
CA ASP A 179 14.44 -4.66 19.90
C ASP A 179 14.24 -6.09 20.43
N TYR A 180 13.25 -6.82 19.92
CA TYR A 180 13.03 -8.22 20.27
C TYR A 180 14.23 -9.11 19.90
N LEU A 181 14.72 -9.00 18.65
CA LEU A 181 15.83 -9.81 18.17
C LEU A 181 17.11 -9.55 18.97
N LYS A 182 17.42 -8.29 19.27
CA LYS A 182 18.62 -7.92 20.06
C LYS A 182 18.49 -8.27 21.53
N ARG A 183 17.31 -8.13 22.14
CA ARG A 183 17.08 -8.61 23.51
C ARG A 183 17.25 -10.12 23.61
N ALA A 184 16.75 -10.88 22.62
CA ALA A 184 16.94 -12.32 22.58
C ALA A 184 18.42 -12.74 22.49
N GLU A 185 19.31 -11.88 21.97
CA GLU A 185 20.76 -12.12 21.93
C GLU A 185 21.45 -11.74 23.26
N VAL A 186 21.10 -10.57 23.81
CA VAL A 186 21.79 -9.99 24.97
C VAL A 186 21.26 -10.53 26.31
N GLU A 187 19.95 -10.71 26.43
CA GLU A 187 19.29 -11.10 27.69
C GLU A 187 19.21 -12.63 27.85
N ALA A 188 19.50 -13.41 26.79
CA ALA A 188 19.44 -14.88 26.81
C ALA A 188 20.62 -15.53 26.04
N PRO A 189 21.88 -15.31 26.46
CA PRO A 189 23.08 -15.73 25.73
C PRO A 189 23.16 -17.24 25.49
N GLU A 190 22.76 -18.07 26.46
CA GLU A 190 22.76 -19.53 26.30
C GLU A 190 21.80 -19.99 25.19
N SER A 191 20.61 -19.38 25.12
CA SER A 191 19.64 -19.68 24.06
C SER A 191 20.13 -19.17 22.71
N TRP A 192 20.86 -18.04 22.70
CA TRP A 192 21.47 -17.49 21.51
C TRP A 192 22.57 -18.38 20.94
N ASP A 193 23.47 -18.89 21.78
CA ASP A 193 24.55 -19.80 21.36
C ASP A 193 24.03 -21.06 20.68
N VAL A 194 22.86 -21.54 21.07
CA VAL A 194 22.20 -22.72 20.48
C VAL A 194 21.61 -22.43 19.09
N ILE A 195 21.28 -21.19 18.78
CA ILE A 195 20.55 -20.83 17.54
C ILE A 195 21.37 -19.97 16.56
N LYS A 196 22.46 -19.34 16.99
CA LYS A 196 23.25 -18.41 16.17
C LYS A 196 23.76 -19.04 14.88
N ASP A 197 24.15 -20.31 14.92
CA ASP A 197 24.71 -21.05 13.77
C ASP A 197 23.67 -21.98 13.10
N LYS A 198 22.39 -21.89 13.49
CA LYS A 198 21.34 -22.73 12.92
C LYS A 198 20.75 -22.12 11.66
N ALA A 199 20.48 -22.99 10.69
CA ALA A 199 19.73 -22.63 9.49
C ALA A 199 18.24 -22.43 9.80
N ILE A 200 17.87 -21.22 10.26
CA ILE A 200 16.51 -20.84 10.65
C ILE A 200 16.16 -19.42 10.20
N VAL A 201 14.85 -19.15 10.15
CA VAL A 201 14.29 -17.80 10.02
C VAL A 201 13.75 -17.37 11.39
N ARG A 202 14.13 -16.20 11.91
CA ARG A 202 13.69 -15.69 13.23
C ARG A 202 12.48 -14.75 13.17
N SER A 203 12.34 -14.00 12.08
CA SER A 203 11.20 -13.11 11.86
C SER A 203 10.84 -13.00 10.38
N VAL A 204 9.57 -12.70 10.09
CA VAL A 204 9.05 -12.55 8.73
C VAL A 204 8.25 -11.25 8.61
N VAL A 205 8.48 -10.51 7.53
CA VAL A 205 7.67 -9.37 7.11
C VAL A 205 7.00 -9.72 5.80
N PHE A 206 5.70 -9.96 5.86
CA PHE A 206 4.86 -10.15 4.68
C PHE A 206 4.42 -8.84 4.09
N VAL A 207 4.49 -8.77 2.77
CA VAL A 207 4.00 -7.66 1.95
C VAL A 207 3.16 -8.21 0.79
N PRO A 208 2.20 -7.44 0.24
CA PRO A 208 1.31 -7.91 -0.83
C PRO A 208 1.98 -8.10 -2.20
N THR A 209 3.08 -7.40 -2.49
CA THR A 209 3.68 -7.39 -3.83
C THR A 209 5.20 -7.53 -3.78
N HIS A 210 5.81 -8.07 -4.85
CA HIS A 210 7.26 -8.26 -4.95
C HIS A 210 8.03 -6.94 -5.02
N GLU A 211 7.43 -5.90 -5.60
CA GLU A 211 8.01 -4.55 -5.65
C GLU A 211 8.08 -3.93 -4.25
N LEU A 212 7.07 -4.18 -3.42
CA LEU A 212 7.07 -3.75 -2.03
C LEU A 212 8.08 -4.55 -1.17
N VAL A 213 8.40 -5.80 -1.53
CA VAL A 213 9.48 -6.56 -0.88
C VAL A 213 10.78 -5.78 -0.97
N GLU A 214 11.15 -5.32 -2.16
CA GLU A 214 12.38 -4.58 -2.38
C GLU A 214 12.40 -3.25 -1.60
N GLN A 215 11.28 -2.52 -1.62
CA GLN A 215 11.18 -1.25 -0.91
C GLN A 215 11.33 -1.40 0.61
N VAL A 216 10.63 -2.36 1.21
CA VAL A 216 10.73 -2.63 2.66
C VAL A 216 12.11 -3.20 2.99
N TYR A 217 12.64 -4.07 2.15
CA TYR A 217 13.95 -4.67 2.35
C TYR A 217 15.07 -3.64 2.45
N ARG A 218 15.06 -2.57 1.64
CA ARG A 218 16.09 -1.51 1.73
C ARG A 218 16.15 -0.87 3.12
N THR A 219 15.01 -0.59 3.74
CA THR A 219 14.96 -0.03 5.10
C THR A 219 15.37 -1.08 6.14
N VAL A 220 14.94 -2.34 5.95
CA VAL A 220 15.32 -3.46 6.83
C VAL A 220 16.82 -3.73 6.79
N GLU A 221 17.42 -3.81 5.60
CA GLU A 221 18.83 -4.15 5.38
C GLU A 221 19.76 -3.10 6.01
N ARG A 222 19.48 -1.81 5.82
CA ARG A 222 20.26 -0.73 6.46
C ARG A 222 20.23 -0.82 7.98
N SER A 223 19.05 -1.09 8.54
CA SER A 223 18.87 -1.25 9.98
C SER A 223 19.55 -2.51 10.50
N ALA A 224 19.39 -3.63 9.79
CA ALA A 224 19.96 -4.93 10.15
C ALA A 224 21.49 -4.92 10.13
N LYS A 225 22.12 -4.33 9.10
CA LYS A 225 23.59 -4.19 9.00
C LYS A 225 24.18 -3.47 10.21
N LYS A 226 23.57 -2.36 10.65
CA LYS A 226 24.00 -1.59 11.83
C LYS A 226 23.84 -2.37 13.14
N LEU A 227 22.99 -3.40 13.17
CA LEU A 227 22.70 -4.21 14.34
C LEU A 227 23.41 -5.58 14.35
N GLY A 228 24.16 -5.90 13.30
CA GLY A 228 24.78 -7.22 13.11
C GLY A 228 23.77 -8.33 12.83
N LEU A 229 22.62 -7.98 12.23
CA LEU A 229 21.55 -8.92 11.89
C LEU A 229 21.57 -9.24 10.39
N HIS A 230 21.15 -10.46 10.04
CA HIS A 230 21.05 -10.93 8.67
C HIS A 230 19.63 -10.73 8.14
N ALA A 231 19.50 -9.86 7.15
CA ALA A 231 18.25 -9.62 6.44
C ALA A 231 18.27 -10.25 5.06
N PHE A 232 17.18 -10.89 4.65
CA PHE A 232 17.04 -11.46 3.32
C PHE A 232 15.74 -11.02 2.64
N ARG A 233 15.84 -10.62 1.36
CA ARG A 233 14.69 -10.40 0.49
C ARG A 233 14.40 -11.67 -0.28
N TRP A 234 13.13 -12.08 -0.31
CA TRP A 234 12.72 -13.23 -1.11
C TRP A 234 11.57 -12.86 -2.04
N ASN A 235 11.94 -12.30 -3.19
CA ASN A 235 11.02 -11.89 -4.25
C ASN A 235 10.99 -12.94 -5.39
N SER A 236 10.42 -12.58 -6.54
CA SER A 236 10.36 -13.43 -7.73
C SER A 236 11.71 -13.62 -8.44
N GLU A 237 12.64 -12.69 -8.31
CA GLU A 237 13.98 -12.74 -8.94
C GLU A 237 14.94 -13.65 -8.16
N THR A 238 14.65 -13.84 -6.86
CA THR A 238 15.46 -14.69 -5.99
C THR A 238 15.11 -16.16 -6.16
N SER A 239 16.10 -16.98 -6.50
CA SER A 239 15.93 -18.42 -6.66
C SER A 239 15.72 -19.12 -5.31
N TYR A 240 15.26 -20.37 -5.34
CA TYR A 240 15.21 -21.20 -4.14
C TYR A 240 16.61 -21.58 -3.65
N GLY A 241 17.60 -21.66 -4.54
CA GLY A 241 19.00 -21.91 -4.19
C GLY A 241 19.59 -20.78 -3.36
N ASP A 242 19.36 -19.53 -3.78
CA ASP A 242 19.82 -18.34 -3.05
C ASP A 242 19.20 -18.26 -1.65
N PHE A 243 17.91 -18.63 -1.53
CA PHE A 243 17.25 -18.71 -0.23
C PHE A 243 17.88 -19.78 0.67
N ILE A 244 18.20 -20.96 0.13
CA ILE A 244 18.88 -22.01 0.90
C ILE A 244 20.27 -21.55 1.33
N GLU A 245 21.02 -20.87 0.46
CA GLU A 245 22.34 -20.35 0.82
C GLU A 245 22.24 -19.27 1.91
N ALA A 246 21.27 -18.36 1.79
CA ALA A 246 21.04 -17.34 2.80
C ALA A 246 20.60 -17.94 4.14
N VAL A 247 19.73 -18.96 4.14
CA VAL A 247 19.24 -19.56 5.39
C VAL A 247 20.34 -20.32 6.12
N LYS A 248 21.37 -20.86 5.44
CA LYS A 248 22.52 -21.49 6.11
C LYS A 248 23.21 -20.54 7.09
N ASN A 249 23.29 -19.26 6.73
CA ASN A 249 23.86 -18.22 7.57
C ASN A 249 22.86 -17.60 8.56
N ARG A 250 21.69 -18.23 8.76
CA ARG A 250 20.54 -17.72 9.54
C ARG A 250 19.94 -16.45 8.93
N ILE A 251 18.61 -16.39 8.88
CA ILE A 251 17.88 -15.18 8.47
C ILE A 251 17.20 -14.60 9.70
N ASP A 252 17.67 -13.45 10.18
CA ASP A 252 17.06 -12.75 11.30
C ASP A 252 15.75 -12.07 10.86
N VAL A 253 15.74 -11.47 9.67
CA VAL A 253 14.55 -10.82 9.08
C VAL A 253 14.36 -11.24 7.62
N LEU A 254 13.28 -11.97 7.34
CA LEU A 254 12.86 -12.34 5.99
C LEU A 254 11.77 -11.39 5.49
N VAL A 255 12.02 -10.67 4.39
CA VAL A 255 11.00 -9.85 3.72
C VAL A 255 10.52 -10.60 2.47
N THR A 256 9.22 -10.92 2.40
CA THR A 256 8.70 -11.80 1.35
C THR A 256 7.17 -11.65 1.16
N THR A 257 6.59 -12.37 0.20
CA THR A 257 5.14 -12.46 0.00
C THR A 257 4.60 -13.78 0.59
N PRO A 258 3.33 -13.84 1.04
CA PRO A 258 2.73 -15.08 1.55
C PRO A 258 2.87 -16.26 0.57
N GLY A 259 2.55 -16.04 -0.70
CA GLY A 259 2.67 -17.04 -1.75
C GLY A 259 4.07 -17.65 -1.91
N LYS A 260 5.16 -16.89 -1.73
CA LYS A 260 6.54 -17.45 -1.77
C LYS A 260 6.78 -18.43 -0.63
N VAL A 261 6.32 -18.11 0.57
CA VAL A 261 6.43 -19.00 1.74
C VAL A 261 5.60 -20.26 1.54
N LEU A 262 4.39 -20.17 0.97
CA LEU A 262 3.59 -21.36 0.67
C LEU A 262 4.20 -22.21 -0.43
N ASN A 263 4.69 -21.59 -1.50
CA ASN A 263 5.32 -22.31 -2.60
C ASN A 263 6.56 -23.08 -2.15
N MET A 264 7.27 -22.59 -1.11
CA MET A 264 8.38 -23.31 -0.47
C MET A 264 8.03 -24.76 -0.10
N PHE A 265 6.80 -25.02 0.36
CA PHE A 265 6.35 -26.34 0.77
C PHE A 265 6.21 -27.33 -0.39
N ASN A 266 6.15 -26.83 -1.62
CA ASN A 266 5.99 -27.63 -2.83
C ASN A 266 7.33 -27.87 -3.55
N VAL A 267 8.42 -27.23 -3.11
CA VAL A 267 9.71 -27.29 -3.81
C VAL A 267 10.61 -28.37 -3.21
N ARG A 268 10.95 -29.36 -4.03
CA ARG A 268 11.74 -30.54 -3.64
C ARG A 268 13.12 -30.24 -3.06
N ILE A 269 13.75 -29.13 -3.44
CA ILE A 269 15.09 -28.76 -2.94
C ILE A 269 15.08 -28.36 -1.46
N ILE A 270 13.92 -27.98 -0.90
CA ILE A 270 13.80 -27.54 0.49
C ILE A 270 13.25 -28.70 1.32
N ASN A 271 14.17 -29.41 1.97
CA ASN A 271 13.82 -30.49 2.88
C ASN A 271 13.35 -29.90 4.23
N ARG A 272 12.10 -30.23 4.63
CA ARG A 272 11.49 -29.83 5.92
C ARG A 272 11.39 -28.30 6.11
N PRO A 273 10.60 -27.60 5.26
CA PRO A 273 10.35 -26.16 5.38
C PRO A 273 9.87 -25.73 6.78
N GLU A 274 9.14 -26.59 7.48
CA GLU A 274 8.64 -26.35 8.84
C GLU A 274 9.80 -26.10 9.83
N ARG A 275 10.93 -26.77 9.65
CA ARG A 275 12.11 -26.61 10.51
C ARG A 275 12.73 -25.24 10.32
N LEU A 276 12.84 -24.76 9.09
CA LEU A 276 13.37 -23.43 8.78
C LEU A 276 12.51 -22.33 9.41
N LEU A 277 11.18 -22.49 9.36
CA LEU A 277 10.21 -21.53 9.88
C LEU A 277 9.91 -21.70 11.38
N SER A 278 10.33 -22.80 12.00
CA SER A 278 10.12 -23.07 13.42
C SER A 278 10.77 -22.03 14.35
N GLY A 279 11.75 -21.28 13.83
CA GLY A 279 12.43 -20.18 14.51
C GLY A 279 11.64 -18.87 14.53
N VAL A 280 10.58 -18.74 13.74
CA VAL A 280 9.83 -17.48 13.60
C VAL A 280 9.10 -17.18 14.89
N ARG A 281 9.47 -16.07 15.56
CA ARG A 281 8.82 -15.56 16.78
C ARG A 281 8.08 -14.25 16.56
N PHE A 282 8.45 -13.51 15.52
CA PHE A 282 7.87 -12.20 15.20
C PHE A 282 7.47 -12.18 13.73
N ALA A 283 6.19 -11.92 13.45
CA ALA A 283 5.65 -11.83 12.11
C ALA A 283 4.91 -10.49 11.93
N VAL A 284 5.21 -9.81 10.83
CA VAL A 284 4.57 -8.54 10.45
C VAL A 284 3.86 -8.74 9.11
N LEU A 285 2.67 -8.17 8.99
CA LEU A 285 1.94 -8.04 7.73
C LEU A 285 1.83 -6.56 7.41
N ASP A 286 2.62 -6.06 6.46
CA ASP A 286 2.52 -4.69 5.96
C ASP A 286 1.45 -4.60 4.86
N GLU A 287 0.74 -3.47 4.79
CA GLU A 287 -0.50 -3.32 3.99
C GLU A 287 -1.53 -4.45 4.30
N ALA A 288 -1.73 -4.72 5.59
CA ALA A 288 -2.56 -5.80 6.10
C ALA A 288 -4.01 -5.78 5.62
N ASP A 289 -4.57 -4.60 5.32
CA ASP A 289 -5.91 -4.49 4.74
C ASP A 289 -6.01 -5.15 3.35
N THR A 290 -4.90 -5.19 2.61
CA THR A 290 -4.78 -5.88 1.32
C THR A 290 -4.54 -7.36 1.50
N LEU A 291 -3.59 -7.72 2.36
CA LEU A 291 -3.24 -9.13 2.63
C LEU A 291 -4.40 -9.93 3.24
N MET A 292 -5.34 -9.26 3.91
CA MET A 292 -6.51 -9.86 4.54
C MET A 292 -7.83 -9.59 3.78
N ASP A 293 -7.75 -9.06 2.56
CA ASP A 293 -8.91 -8.95 1.66
C ASP A 293 -9.32 -10.34 1.13
N ARG A 294 -10.55 -10.48 0.64
CA ARG A 294 -11.15 -11.74 0.20
C ARG A 294 -10.30 -12.52 -0.80
N SER A 295 -9.51 -11.82 -1.63
CA SER A 295 -8.64 -12.44 -2.63
C SER A 295 -7.36 -13.04 -2.04
N TRP A 296 -6.85 -12.54 -0.91
CA TRP A 296 -5.57 -12.99 -0.31
C TRP A 296 -5.73 -13.64 1.05
N LEU A 297 -6.89 -13.51 1.69
CA LEU A 297 -7.12 -13.94 3.07
C LEU A 297 -6.68 -15.40 3.31
N GLU A 298 -7.04 -16.31 2.41
CA GLU A 298 -6.68 -17.72 2.53
C GLU A 298 -5.18 -17.94 2.45
N GLU A 299 -4.55 -17.40 1.42
CA GLU A 299 -3.11 -17.51 1.21
C GLU A 299 -2.34 -16.95 2.42
N THR A 300 -2.69 -15.74 2.84
CA THR A 300 -2.07 -15.06 3.98
C THR A 300 -2.27 -15.85 5.27
N HIS A 301 -3.49 -16.35 5.52
CA HIS A 301 -3.78 -17.10 6.72
C HIS A 301 -3.01 -18.44 6.77
N THR A 302 -2.99 -19.19 5.66
CA THR A 302 -2.20 -20.43 5.58
C THR A 302 -0.70 -20.14 5.77
N ALA A 303 -0.19 -19.03 5.24
CA ALA A 303 1.20 -18.64 5.43
C ALA A 303 1.52 -18.32 6.90
N ILE A 304 0.63 -17.64 7.63
CA ILE A 304 0.77 -17.41 9.07
C ILE A 304 0.79 -18.74 9.84
N GLN A 305 -0.03 -19.72 9.45
CA GLN A 305 -0.07 -21.03 10.09
C GLN A 305 1.24 -21.83 9.95
N ALA A 306 2.11 -21.47 9.00
CA ALA A 306 3.44 -22.05 8.87
C ALA A 306 4.41 -21.66 10.01
N PHE A 307 4.02 -20.71 10.89
CA PHE A 307 4.85 -20.21 12.00
C PHE A 307 4.32 -20.72 13.35
N PRO A 308 4.66 -21.96 13.77
CA PRO A 308 4.04 -22.57 14.95
C PRO A 308 4.37 -21.88 16.28
N ASN A 309 5.48 -21.14 16.33
CA ASN A 309 6.03 -20.56 17.56
C ASN A 309 5.93 -19.03 17.62
N VAL A 310 5.10 -18.41 16.77
CA VAL A 310 4.97 -16.94 16.73
C VAL A 310 4.45 -16.39 18.07
N ASN A 311 5.18 -15.41 18.62
CA ASN A 311 4.78 -14.67 19.83
C ASN A 311 4.15 -13.33 19.47
N HIS A 312 4.58 -12.70 18.38
CA HIS A 312 4.06 -11.40 17.94
C HIS A 312 3.57 -11.48 16.51
N LEU A 313 2.29 -11.17 16.31
CA LEU A 313 1.69 -11.01 15.00
C LEU A 313 1.21 -9.57 14.85
N VAL A 314 1.83 -8.83 13.93
CA VAL A 314 1.62 -7.39 13.79
C VAL A 314 1.01 -7.08 12.43
N PHE A 315 -0.23 -6.58 12.42
CA PHE A 315 -0.91 -6.13 11.22
C PHE A 315 -0.70 -4.63 11.05
N CYS A 316 0.08 -4.21 10.06
CA CYS A 316 0.31 -2.81 9.75
C CYS A 316 -0.52 -2.38 8.53
N SER A 317 -1.28 -1.29 8.65
CA SER A 317 -2.13 -0.83 7.54
C SER A 317 -2.27 0.69 7.51
N ALA A 318 -2.52 1.24 6.32
CA ALA A 318 -2.91 2.63 6.17
C ALA A 318 -4.38 2.88 6.56
N THR A 319 -5.22 1.85 6.51
CA THR A 319 -6.64 1.93 6.85
C THR A 319 -7.12 0.71 7.65
N ILE A 320 -8.20 0.88 8.41
CA ILE A 320 -8.94 -0.21 9.06
C ILE A 320 -10.37 -0.29 8.49
N PRO A 321 -10.60 -1.11 7.46
CA PRO A 321 -11.96 -1.47 7.04
C PRO A 321 -12.69 -2.27 8.14
N ASN A 322 -14.02 -2.14 8.24
CA ASN A 322 -14.80 -2.92 9.21
C ASN A 322 -14.73 -4.43 8.95
N GLU A 323 -14.69 -4.84 7.68
CA GLU A 323 -14.51 -6.25 7.32
C GLU A 323 -13.16 -6.79 7.80
N PHE A 324 -12.08 -6.00 7.68
CA PHE A 324 -10.76 -6.34 8.20
C PHE A 324 -10.78 -6.53 9.72
N SER A 325 -11.34 -5.58 10.49
CA SER A 325 -11.44 -5.71 11.95
C SER A 325 -12.24 -6.96 12.31
N LYS A 326 -13.41 -7.19 11.71
CA LYS A 326 -14.22 -8.39 11.99
C LYS A 326 -13.52 -9.70 11.65
N THR A 327 -12.67 -9.70 10.63
CA THR A 327 -11.88 -10.86 10.26
C THR A 327 -10.76 -11.09 11.28
N VAL A 328 -9.99 -10.06 11.62
CA VAL A 328 -8.93 -10.15 12.64
C VAL A 328 -9.50 -10.56 14.00
N ASP A 329 -10.59 -9.94 14.45
CA ASP A 329 -11.25 -10.25 15.73
C ASP A 329 -11.73 -11.70 15.79
N ARG A 330 -12.16 -12.26 14.65
CA ARG A 330 -12.62 -13.65 14.54
C ARG A 330 -11.44 -14.65 14.51
N LEU A 331 -10.35 -14.28 13.85
CA LEU A 331 -9.15 -15.12 13.72
C LEU A 331 -8.29 -15.09 14.98
N PHE A 332 -8.23 -13.93 15.65
CA PHE A 332 -7.28 -13.62 16.72
C PHE A 332 -7.98 -12.91 17.89
N PRO A 333 -8.55 -13.66 18.84
CA PRO A 333 -9.35 -13.08 19.94
C PRO A 333 -8.58 -12.16 20.89
N THR A 334 -7.25 -12.21 20.92
CA THR A 334 -6.38 -11.36 21.76
C THR A 334 -5.96 -10.06 21.07
N PHE A 335 -6.69 -9.63 20.04
CA PHE A 335 -6.34 -8.46 19.21
C PHE A 335 -6.31 -7.14 20.02
N GLN A 336 -5.30 -6.32 19.76
CA GLN A 336 -5.22 -4.95 20.29
C GLN A 336 -4.92 -3.97 19.15
N SER A 337 -5.69 -2.89 19.05
CA SER A 337 -5.49 -1.87 18.01
C SER A 337 -4.70 -0.67 18.55
N ILE A 338 -3.73 -0.22 17.76
CA ILE A 338 -2.90 0.97 17.96
C ILE A 338 -3.18 1.89 16.77
N THR A 339 -3.88 2.99 17.01
CA THR A 339 -4.32 3.92 15.96
C THR A 339 -3.82 5.34 16.24
N THR A 340 -3.53 6.10 15.17
CA THR A 340 -3.26 7.54 15.28
C THR A 340 -4.54 8.38 15.11
N PRO A 341 -4.60 9.60 15.69
CA PRO A 341 -5.76 10.50 15.54
C PRO A 341 -6.04 11.00 14.10
N LYS A 342 -5.08 10.84 13.19
CA LYS A 342 -5.17 11.27 11.78
C LYS A 342 -5.58 10.14 10.83
N LEU A 343 -5.83 8.94 11.35
CA LEU A 343 -6.25 7.79 10.56
C LEU A 343 -7.56 8.09 9.79
N HIS A 344 -7.66 7.57 8.57
CA HIS A 344 -8.79 7.77 7.63
C HIS A 344 -8.98 9.18 7.06
N LYS A 345 -7.99 10.07 7.21
CA LYS A 345 -8.03 11.42 6.62
C LYS A 345 -7.14 11.49 5.38
N ILE A 346 -7.64 12.14 4.34
CA ILE A 346 -6.81 12.56 3.20
C ILE A 346 -6.07 13.82 3.61
N SER A 347 -4.79 13.93 3.25
CA SER A 347 -3.97 15.11 3.54
C SER A 347 -4.63 16.38 3.00
N GLN A 348 -4.74 17.43 3.83
CA GLN A 348 -5.24 18.74 3.39
C GLN A 348 -4.36 19.41 2.33
N LYS A 349 -3.10 18.97 2.19
CA LYS A 349 -2.19 19.44 1.13
C LYS A 349 -2.57 18.93 -0.27
N ILE A 350 -3.55 18.03 -0.35
CA ILE A 350 -4.06 17.52 -1.62
C ILE A 350 -5.21 18.40 -2.07
N ASP A 351 -5.02 19.12 -3.18
CA ASP A 351 -6.08 19.83 -3.86
C ASP A 351 -6.94 18.83 -4.65
N PHE A 352 -8.17 18.63 -4.17
CA PHE A 352 -9.09 17.64 -4.70
C PHE A 352 -10.11 18.30 -5.64
N LYS A 353 -10.07 17.93 -6.92
CA LYS A 353 -10.96 18.46 -7.98
C LYS A 353 -11.87 17.36 -8.52
N VAL A 354 -13.14 17.69 -8.72
CA VAL A 354 -14.15 16.77 -9.26
C VAL A 354 -14.64 17.31 -10.59
N ILE A 355 -14.57 16.49 -11.65
CA ILE A 355 -14.93 16.89 -13.01
C ILE A 355 -16.05 15.98 -13.50
N ASP A 356 -17.18 16.59 -13.86
CA ASP A 356 -18.38 15.88 -14.32
C ASP A 356 -18.33 15.67 -15.83
N ALA A 357 -18.09 14.41 -16.22
CA ALA A 357 -18.04 14.00 -17.63
C ALA A 357 -19.38 14.16 -18.34
N SER A 358 -20.50 14.26 -17.60
CA SER A 358 -21.82 14.43 -18.21
C SER A 358 -22.09 15.85 -18.73
N LEU A 359 -21.25 16.82 -18.36
CA LEU A 359 -21.37 18.20 -18.81
C LEU A 359 -20.72 18.40 -20.19
N ASN A 360 -21.13 19.46 -20.89
CA ASN A 360 -20.43 19.93 -22.08
C ASN A 360 -19.04 20.47 -21.67
N PRO A 361 -17.99 20.29 -22.49
CA PRO A 361 -17.96 19.74 -23.86
C PRO A 361 -17.83 18.20 -23.95
N TYR A 362 -17.82 17.50 -22.81
CA TYR A 362 -17.43 16.09 -22.75
C TYR A 362 -18.50 15.10 -23.22
N LYS A 363 -19.79 15.49 -23.18
CA LYS A 363 -20.94 14.68 -23.66
C LYS A 363 -20.94 13.24 -23.10
N GLY A 364 -20.53 13.05 -21.85
CA GLY A 364 -20.44 11.74 -21.19
C GLY A 364 -19.13 10.97 -21.41
N SER A 365 -18.21 11.47 -22.24
CA SER A 365 -16.96 10.78 -22.54
C SER A 365 -15.88 11.07 -21.49
N ARG A 366 -15.58 10.06 -20.67
CA ARG A 366 -14.52 10.13 -19.65
C ARG A 366 -13.12 10.24 -20.27
N SER A 367 -12.87 9.63 -21.42
CA SER A 367 -11.60 9.75 -22.12
C SER A 367 -11.32 11.19 -22.58
N LYS A 368 -12.34 11.94 -23.01
CA LYS A 368 -12.19 13.36 -23.34
C LYS A 368 -11.85 14.21 -22.12
N VAL A 369 -12.51 13.94 -20.99
CA VAL A 369 -12.18 14.58 -19.70
C VAL A 369 -10.73 14.29 -19.33
N LEU A 370 -10.31 13.03 -19.42
CA LEU A 370 -8.95 12.61 -19.09
C LEU A 370 -7.91 13.33 -19.95
N ALA A 371 -8.10 13.35 -21.27
CA ALA A 371 -7.23 14.08 -22.19
C ALA A 371 -7.16 15.58 -21.87
N GLN A 372 -8.29 16.22 -21.55
CA GLN A 372 -8.31 17.63 -21.16
C GLN A 372 -7.56 17.88 -19.85
N ILE A 373 -7.68 16.99 -18.86
CA ILE A 373 -6.93 17.09 -17.60
C ILE A 373 -5.42 16.98 -17.88
N LEU A 374 -5.00 15.98 -18.67
CA LEU A 374 -3.60 15.76 -19.00
C LEU A 374 -3.01 16.95 -19.79
N TYR A 375 -3.77 17.48 -20.75
CA TYR A 375 -3.39 18.69 -21.49
C TYR A 375 -3.22 19.90 -20.56
N ALA A 376 -4.15 20.10 -19.63
CA ALA A 376 -4.06 21.18 -18.64
C ALA A 376 -2.83 21.01 -17.73
N ILE A 377 -2.56 19.80 -17.24
CA ILE A 377 -1.36 19.50 -16.44
C ILE A 377 -0.09 19.77 -17.26
N MET A 378 -0.06 19.41 -18.54
CA MET A 378 1.09 19.66 -19.40
C MET A 378 1.36 21.18 -19.54
N LYS A 379 0.31 21.99 -19.67
CA LYS A 379 0.42 23.44 -19.95
C LYS A 379 0.37 24.37 -18.74
N ASP A 380 0.16 23.86 -17.52
CA ASP A 380 -0.06 24.70 -16.33
C ASP A 380 1.18 25.44 -15.78
N GLY A 381 2.32 25.41 -16.48
CA GLY A 381 3.57 26.07 -16.05
C GLY A 381 4.16 25.53 -14.74
N THR A 382 3.59 24.46 -14.17
CA THR A 382 4.17 23.85 -12.96
C THR A 382 5.37 22.96 -13.31
N GLU A 383 6.25 22.70 -12.34
CA GLU A 383 7.38 21.76 -12.51
C GLU A 383 8.33 22.17 -13.66
N GLU A 384 8.66 23.46 -13.78
CA GLU A 384 9.54 23.99 -14.82
C GLU A 384 10.92 23.33 -14.81
N GLY A 385 11.42 22.95 -15.99
CA GLY A 385 12.71 22.29 -16.15
C GLY A 385 12.72 20.79 -15.84
N TYR A 386 11.61 20.20 -15.40
CA TYR A 386 11.49 18.77 -15.05
C TYR A 386 10.40 18.05 -15.86
N GLU A 387 10.56 16.73 -16.02
CA GLU A 387 9.48 15.89 -16.57
C GLU A 387 8.29 15.81 -15.60
N LYS A 388 7.07 15.97 -16.13
CA LYS A 388 5.84 15.85 -15.36
C LYS A 388 5.40 14.40 -15.29
N ARG A 389 4.88 13.99 -14.14
CA ARG A 389 4.40 12.61 -13.91
C ARG A 389 2.98 12.58 -13.39
N CYS A 390 2.19 11.67 -13.96
CA CYS A 390 0.78 11.50 -13.61
C CYS A 390 0.43 10.01 -13.48
N ILE A 391 -0.41 9.67 -12.49
CA ILE A 391 -0.96 8.33 -12.34
C ILE A 391 -2.47 8.40 -12.59
N VAL A 392 -2.97 7.48 -13.42
CA VAL A 392 -4.38 7.31 -13.76
C VAL A 392 -4.86 5.97 -13.20
N PHE A 393 -5.87 6.03 -12.33
CA PHE A 393 -6.47 4.85 -11.73
C PHE A 393 -7.77 4.45 -12.42
N VAL A 394 -7.83 3.18 -12.81
CA VAL A 394 -9.03 2.51 -13.31
C VAL A 394 -9.46 1.38 -12.37
N ASN A 395 -10.74 1.03 -12.38
CA ASN A 395 -11.30 0.01 -11.49
C ASN A 395 -11.09 -1.42 -11.98
N GLU A 396 -10.97 -1.63 -13.29
CA GLU A 396 -10.95 -2.95 -13.90
C GLU A 396 -9.70 -3.14 -14.77
N LYS A 397 -9.08 -4.32 -14.67
CA LYS A 397 -7.83 -4.64 -15.39
C LYS A 397 -7.98 -4.50 -16.90
N ARG A 398 -9.13 -4.90 -17.46
CA ARG A 398 -9.43 -4.81 -18.90
C ARG A 398 -9.41 -3.39 -19.44
N ASP A 399 -9.70 -2.41 -18.61
CA ASP A 399 -9.76 -1.00 -19.01
C ASP A 399 -8.37 -0.34 -19.05
N VAL A 400 -7.38 -0.92 -18.36
CA VAL A 400 -6.02 -0.34 -18.25
C VAL A 400 -5.38 -0.17 -19.62
N LYS A 401 -5.29 -1.27 -20.39
CA LYS A 401 -4.67 -1.28 -21.73
C LYS A 401 -5.47 -0.41 -22.70
N SER A 402 -6.80 -0.58 -22.72
CA SER A 402 -7.70 0.19 -23.59
C SER A 402 -7.60 1.71 -23.35
N VAL A 403 -7.53 2.15 -22.10
CA VAL A 403 -7.39 3.59 -21.78
C VAL A 403 -6.01 4.10 -22.19
N ALA A 404 -4.94 3.36 -21.90
CA ALA A 404 -3.57 3.77 -22.24
C ALA A 404 -3.37 3.88 -23.77
N GLU A 405 -3.80 2.87 -24.53
CA GLU A 405 -3.72 2.86 -25.99
C GLU A 405 -4.53 4.00 -26.60
N LYS A 406 -5.73 4.26 -26.09
CA LYS A 406 -6.58 5.34 -26.58
C LYS A 406 -5.97 6.72 -26.31
N LEU A 407 -5.32 6.91 -25.16
CA LEU A 407 -4.60 8.14 -24.85
C LEU A 407 -3.39 8.34 -25.77
N SER A 408 -2.61 7.29 -25.99
CA SER A 408 -1.42 7.34 -26.84
C SER A 408 -1.81 7.57 -28.31
N ALA A 409 -2.73 6.77 -28.85
CA ALA A 409 -3.10 6.81 -30.25
C ALA A 409 -3.93 8.04 -30.64
N THR A 410 -4.86 8.48 -29.79
CA THR A 410 -5.77 9.59 -30.13
C THR A 410 -5.24 10.96 -29.71
N TYR A 411 -4.50 11.04 -28.61
CA TYR A 411 -4.10 12.31 -28.00
C TYR A 411 -2.57 12.51 -27.93
N GLY A 412 -1.77 11.52 -28.34
CA GLY A 412 -0.31 11.62 -28.39
C GLY A 412 0.36 11.69 -27.01
N HIS A 413 -0.31 11.22 -25.95
CA HIS A 413 0.27 11.22 -24.61
C HIS A 413 1.16 9.98 -24.39
N ASP A 414 2.32 10.19 -23.77
CA ASP A 414 3.23 9.13 -23.38
C ASP A 414 2.67 8.35 -22.19
N CYS A 415 1.99 7.25 -22.50
CA CYS A 415 1.24 6.44 -21.55
C CYS A 415 1.83 5.04 -21.40
N VAL A 416 1.95 4.59 -20.16
CA VAL A 416 2.39 3.25 -19.79
C VAL A 416 1.26 2.55 -19.05
N SER A 417 0.89 1.33 -19.46
CA SER A 417 -0.09 0.50 -18.78
C SER A 417 0.59 -0.52 -17.85
N LEU A 418 0.12 -0.59 -16.60
CA LEU A 418 0.60 -1.55 -15.59
C LEU A 418 -0.54 -2.41 -15.05
N THR A 419 -0.41 -3.72 -15.19
CA THR A 419 -1.39 -4.74 -14.84
C THR A 419 -0.72 -5.97 -14.20
N GLY A 420 -1.48 -6.82 -13.53
CA GLY A 420 -0.96 -8.10 -13.00
C GLY A 420 -0.64 -9.16 -14.07
N GLU A 421 -0.87 -8.88 -15.35
CA GLU A 421 -0.46 -9.73 -16.48
C GLU A 421 0.99 -9.52 -16.88
N ASP A 422 1.52 -8.33 -16.62
CA ASP A 422 2.90 -7.99 -16.95
C ASP A 422 3.84 -8.91 -16.16
N THR A 423 4.93 -9.33 -16.77
CA THR A 423 6.02 -10.02 -16.08
C THR A 423 6.66 -9.08 -15.05
N VAL A 424 7.37 -9.63 -14.06
CA VAL A 424 7.97 -8.79 -13.02
C VAL A 424 8.99 -7.81 -13.61
N GLU A 425 9.79 -8.26 -14.59
CA GLU A 425 10.76 -7.41 -15.28
C GLU A 425 10.08 -6.25 -16.03
N GLU A 426 9.02 -6.54 -16.80
CA GLU A 426 8.24 -5.50 -17.48
C GLU A 426 7.64 -4.49 -16.49
N ARG A 427 7.14 -4.96 -15.34
CA ARG A 427 6.60 -4.06 -14.30
C ARG A 427 7.67 -3.14 -13.74
N LEU A 428 8.84 -3.68 -13.40
CA LEU A 428 9.95 -2.90 -12.87
C LEU A 428 10.38 -1.82 -13.87
N ASN A 429 10.55 -2.18 -15.15
CA ASN A 429 10.91 -1.23 -16.20
C ASN A 429 9.85 -0.13 -16.38
N LYS A 430 8.56 -0.49 -16.32
CA LYS A 430 7.44 0.46 -16.44
C LYS A 430 7.31 1.39 -15.23
N ILE A 431 7.62 0.90 -14.03
CA ILE A 431 7.50 1.62 -12.76
C ILE A 431 8.75 2.46 -12.46
N ASP A 432 9.92 2.10 -12.98
CA ASP A 432 11.22 2.73 -12.69
C ASP A 432 11.18 4.26 -12.86
N VAL A 433 10.55 4.71 -13.95
CA VAL A 433 10.35 6.14 -14.26
C VAL A 433 9.53 6.84 -13.17
N PHE A 434 8.62 6.15 -12.47
CA PHE A 434 7.76 6.77 -11.46
C PHE A 434 8.30 6.61 -10.02
N VAL A 435 9.30 5.77 -9.79
CA VAL A 435 9.91 5.53 -8.47
C VAL A 435 11.22 6.30 -8.28
N LYS A 436 11.98 6.56 -9.35
CA LYS A 436 13.19 7.40 -9.30
C LYS A 436 12.84 8.89 -9.20
N PRO A 437 13.77 9.79 -8.83
CA PRO A 437 13.54 11.24 -8.88
C PRO A 437 13.18 11.75 -10.29
N PRO A 438 12.44 12.87 -10.42
CA PRO A 438 12.12 13.49 -11.71
C PRO A 438 13.38 13.89 -12.47
N ARG A 439 13.47 13.51 -13.75
CA ARG A 439 14.57 13.90 -14.64
C ARG A 439 14.42 15.33 -15.11
N ARG A 440 15.53 16.03 -15.33
CA ARG A 440 15.54 17.36 -15.95
C ARG A 440 15.26 17.22 -17.44
N LEU A 441 14.57 18.22 -18.01
CA LEU A 441 14.27 18.25 -19.44
C LEU A 441 15.55 18.36 -20.28
N GLU A 442 16.57 19.06 -19.78
CA GLU A 442 17.88 19.20 -20.42
C GLU A 442 18.59 17.84 -20.63
N ASP A 443 18.53 16.96 -19.61
CA ASP A 443 19.11 15.62 -19.68
C ASP A 443 18.35 14.69 -20.64
N LEU A 444 17.04 14.92 -20.81
CA LEU A 444 16.19 14.18 -21.75
C LEU A 444 16.47 14.60 -23.19
N ASP A 445 16.68 15.89 -23.43
CA ASP A 445 17.01 16.42 -24.74
C ASP A 445 18.39 15.91 -25.19
N ALA A 446 19.38 15.87 -24.29
CA ALA A 446 20.73 15.35 -24.57
C ALA A 446 20.74 13.87 -25.00
N GLN A 447 19.92 13.01 -24.36
CA GLN A 447 19.80 11.58 -24.70
C GLN A 447 19.10 11.35 -26.05
N ASN A 448 18.18 12.23 -26.44
CA ASN A 448 17.50 12.14 -27.73
C ASN A 448 18.37 12.66 -28.89
N THR A 449 19.20 13.69 -28.66
CA THR A 449 20.16 14.19 -29.67
C THR A 449 21.27 13.19 -29.99
N SER A 450 21.63 12.27 -29.10
CA SER A 450 22.59 11.20 -29.41
C SER A 450 22.04 10.07 -30.30
N ALA A 451 20.74 10.05 -30.61
CA ALA A 451 20.10 9.01 -31.42
C ALA A 451 19.79 9.44 -32.87
N HIS A 452 19.88 10.74 -33.20
CA HIS A 452 19.72 11.25 -34.56
C HIS A 452 20.77 12.33 -34.83
N SER A 453 21.74 12.02 -35.71
CA SER A 453 22.58 13.04 -36.33
C SER A 453 21.73 13.87 -37.29
N ASP A 454 21.09 14.91 -36.78
CA ASP A 454 20.47 15.96 -37.60
C ASP A 454 21.58 16.70 -38.34
N GLN A 455 21.92 16.22 -39.55
CA GLN A 455 22.69 17.01 -40.51
C GLN A 455 21.74 18.02 -41.16
N ASP A 456 22.07 19.31 -41.06
CA ASP A 456 21.36 20.39 -41.73
C ASP A 456 21.30 20.13 -43.24
N ILE A 457 20.10 19.87 -43.78
CA ILE A 457 19.91 19.65 -45.22
C ILE A 457 20.01 21.00 -45.93
N THR A 458 21.17 21.24 -46.53
CA THR A 458 21.43 22.40 -47.36
C THR A 458 20.97 22.09 -48.79
N GLN A 459 19.92 22.75 -49.28
CA GLN A 459 19.45 22.60 -50.68
C GLN A 459 19.81 23.84 -51.50
N THR A 460 20.62 23.64 -52.54
CA THR A 460 20.86 24.61 -53.61
C THR A 460 19.82 24.46 -54.70
N LEU A 461 19.15 25.55 -55.07
CA LEU A 461 18.17 25.55 -56.16
C LEU A 461 18.88 25.38 -57.52
N PRO A 462 18.37 24.52 -58.43
CA PRO A 462 19.01 24.27 -59.72
C PRO A 462 19.09 25.56 -60.56
N ASN A 463 20.28 25.80 -61.14
CA ASN A 463 20.64 27.00 -61.92
C ASN A 463 20.63 28.34 -61.16
N SER A 464 20.83 28.32 -59.83
CA SER A 464 21.03 29.54 -59.04
C SER A 464 22.14 29.38 -58.02
N ASN A 465 22.80 30.49 -57.67
CA ASN A 465 23.81 30.53 -56.59
C ASN A 465 23.18 30.67 -55.20
N ILE A 466 21.85 30.52 -55.09
CA ILE A 466 21.10 30.71 -53.84
C ILE A 466 21.06 29.39 -53.08
N THR A 467 21.68 29.41 -51.91
CA THR A 467 21.70 28.27 -50.99
C THR A 467 20.66 28.50 -49.90
N ILE A 468 19.59 27.69 -49.87
CA ILE A 468 18.57 27.79 -48.82
C ILE A 468 18.92 26.81 -47.72
N THR A 469 19.48 27.33 -46.63
CA THR A 469 19.58 26.61 -45.37
C THR A 469 18.21 26.70 -44.72
N LYS A 470 17.40 25.64 -44.78
CA LYS A 470 16.21 25.57 -43.93
C LYS A 470 16.72 25.47 -42.49
N PRO A 471 16.40 26.41 -41.59
CA PRO A 471 16.67 26.18 -40.19
C PRO A 471 15.95 24.89 -39.81
N SER A 472 16.69 23.89 -39.36
CA SER A 472 16.11 22.82 -38.57
C SER A 472 15.23 23.51 -37.51
N SER A 473 13.98 23.08 -37.40
CA SER A 473 12.96 23.71 -36.56
C SER A 473 13.29 23.51 -35.07
N SER A 474 14.39 24.10 -34.60
CA SER A 474 14.96 23.96 -33.26
C SER A 474 14.44 25.01 -32.27
N ALA A 475 13.37 25.73 -32.64
CA ALA A 475 12.53 26.47 -31.69
C ALA A 475 11.09 25.90 -31.68
N GLY A 476 10.96 24.57 -31.61
CA GLY A 476 9.73 23.97 -31.10
C GLY A 476 9.53 24.39 -29.63
N PRO A 477 8.29 24.61 -29.16
CA PRO A 477 8.06 24.93 -27.75
C PRO A 477 8.71 23.83 -26.89
N ARG A 478 9.59 24.21 -25.94
CA ARG A 478 10.21 23.32 -24.94
C ARG A 478 9.25 22.17 -24.65
N ARG A 479 9.55 20.96 -25.13
CA ARG A 479 8.63 19.83 -25.04
C ARG A 479 8.46 19.49 -23.56
N VAL A 480 7.33 19.87 -22.97
CA VAL A 480 6.97 19.43 -21.62
C VAL A 480 6.69 17.93 -21.70
N ALA A 481 7.65 17.12 -21.28
CA ALA A 481 7.49 15.66 -21.22
C ALA A 481 6.53 15.31 -20.08
N LEU A 482 5.32 14.85 -20.41
CA LEU A 482 4.35 14.31 -19.45
C LEU A 482 4.30 12.79 -19.59
N LYS A 483 4.74 12.08 -18.54
CA LYS A 483 4.64 10.62 -18.43
C LYS A 483 3.39 10.23 -17.66
N VAL A 484 2.59 9.31 -18.21
CA VAL A 484 1.31 8.88 -17.63
C VAL A 484 1.32 7.38 -17.34
N LEU A 485 1.12 6.98 -16.08
CA LEU A 485 0.95 5.58 -15.69
C LEU A 485 -0.53 5.27 -15.53
N VAL A 486 -1.08 4.33 -16.31
CA VAL A 486 -2.45 3.82 -16.15
C VAL A 486 -2.39 2.49 -15.41
N THR A 487 -3.12 2.37 -14.29
CA THR A 487 -3.06 1.16 -13.45
C THR A 487 -4.30 0.97 -12.56
N THR A 488 -4.37 -0.17 -11.86
CA THR A 488 -5.41 -0.51 -10.86
C THR A 488 -4.90 -0.32 -9.43
N ASP A 489 -5.80 -0.39 -8.44
CA ASP A 489 -5.44 -0.27 -7.00
C ASP A 489 -4.35 -1.26 -6.58
N LEU A 490 -4.52 -2.52 -6.95
CA LEU A 490 -3.62 -3.59 -6.52
C LEU A 490 -2.18 -3.32 -6.91
N MET A 491 -1.97 -2.87 -8.14
CA MET A 491 -0.64 -2.67 -8.71
C MET A 491 0.07 -1.42 -8.19
N ALA A 492 -0.69 -0.44 -7.67
CA ALA A 492 -0.11 0.78 -7.12
C ALA A 492 0.03 0.78 -5.59
N ARG A 493 -0.49 -0.25 -4.91
CA ARG A 493 -0.33 -0.42 -3.46
C ARG A 493 1.14 -0.68 -3.13
N GLY A 494 1.60 -0.18 -1.98
CA GLY A 494 3.01 -0.30 -1.60
C GLY A 494 4.01 0.58 -2.34
N LEU A 495 3.79 0.92 -3.63
CA LEU A 495 4.76 1.66 -4.44
C LEU A 495 5.04 3.07 -3.88
N ASN A 496 6.31 3.38 -3.67
CA ASN A 496 6.79 4.71 -3.32
C ASN A 496 7.10 5.55 -4.56
N PHE A 497 6.05 6.17 -5.10
CA PHE A 497 6.19 7.09 -6.22
C PHE A 497 6.92 8.37 -5.82
N GLN A 498 7.93 8.76 -6.59
CA GLN A 498 8.69 9.99 -6.40
C GLN A 498 8.38 10.98 -7.54
N GLY A 499 8.16 12.25 -7.18
CA GLY A 499 7.82 13.28 -8.16
C GLY A 499 6.43 13.15 -8.79
N VAL A 500 5.52 12.34 -8.22
CA VAL A 500 4.13 12.27 -8.70
C VAL A 500 3.30 13.33 -8.00
N ARG A 501 3.04 14.43 -8.70
CA ARG A 501 2.18 15.52 -8.22
C ARG A 501 0.71 15.31 -8.55
N ASN A 502 0.40 14.60 -9.63
CA ASN A 502 -0.94 14.50 -10.18
C ASN A 502 -1.46 13.05 -10.15
N VAL A 503 -2.61 12.86 -9.51
CA VAL A 503 -3.35 11.58 -9.52
C VAL A 503 -4.72 11.81 -10.14
N ILE A 504 -5.11 10.96 -11.08
CA ILE A 504 -6.40 11.03 -11.75
C ILE A 504 -7.17 9.74 -11.46
N LEU A 505 -8.37 9.87 -10.92
CA LEU A 505 -9.32 8.79 -10.73
C LEU A 505 -10.23 8.77 -11.95
N TYR A 506 -9.88 7.94 -12.95
CA TYR A 506 -10.67 7.77 -14.17
C TYR A 506 -12.01 7.09 -13.86
N ASP A 507 -11.95 6.09 -12.99
CA ASP A 507 -13.10 5.50 -12.34
C ASP A 507 -13.20 5.97 -10.89
N VAL A 508 -14.42 6.25 -10.46
CA VAL A 508 -14.71 6.50 -9.05
C VAL A 508 -14.36 5.23 -8.24
N PRO A 509 -13.55 5.35 -7.18
CA PRO A 509 -13.17 4.21 -6.35
C PRO A 509 -14.40 3.50 -5.77
N LYS A 510 -14.32 2.17 -5.66
CA LYS A 510 -15.42 1.35 -5.13
C LYS A 510 -15.58 1.52 -3.61
N THR A 511 -14.49 1.81 -2.91
CA THR A 511 -14.45 1.97 -1.45
C THR A 511 -13.74 3.26 -1.04
N SER A 512 -14.01 3.73 0.19
CA SER A 512 -13.27 4.86 0.79
C SER A 512 -11.80 4.51 1.06
N VAL A 513 -11.49 3.22 1.30
CA VAL A 513 -10.13 2.69 1.42
C VAL A 513 -9.34 2.91 0.14
N ASP A 514 -9.90 2.49 -0.99
CA ASP A 514 -9.28 2.68 -2.31
C ASP A 514 -9.08 4.17 -2.61
N LEU A 515 -10.04 5.02 -2.26
CA LEU A 515 -9.89 6.47 -2.41
C LEU A 515 -8.69 7.00 -1.61
N VAL A 516 -8.54 6.63 -0.34
CA VAL A 516 -7.40 7.04 0.49
C VAL A 516 -6.09 6.52 -0.09
N HIS A 517 -6.05 5.27 -0.56
CA HIS A 517 -4.86 4.65 -1.11
C HIS A 517 -4.41 5.27 -2.43
N ARG A 518 -5.35 5.55 -3.34
CA ARG A 518 -5.09 6.23 -4.63
C ARG A 518 -4.66 7.67 -4.40
N ALA A 519 -5.41 8.44 -3.61
CA ALA A 519 -5.06 9.83 -3.30
C ALA A 519 -3.72 9.93 -2.56
N GLY A 520 -3.41 8.97 -1.71
CA GLY A 520 -2.14 8.88 -0.99
C GLY A 520 -0.93 8.54 -1.86
N ARG A 521 -1.06 8.42 -3.18
CA ARG A 521 0.08 8.33 -4.12
C ARG A 521 0.65 9.69 -4.52
N THR A 522 -0.07 10.78 -4.22
CA THR A 522 0.41 12.17 -4.36
C THR A 522 0.42 12.87 -2.99
N GLY A 523 0.97 14.07 -2.92
CA GLY A 523 1.02 14.88 -1.69
C GLY A 523 1.94 14.31 -0.63
N ARG A 524 2.94 13.51 -1.03
CA ARG A 524 4.03 13.02 -0.19
C ARG A 524 5.18 14.05 -0.19
N MET A 525 5.92 14.15 0.92
CA MET A 525 6.94 15.17 1.19
C MET A 525 6.37 16.61 1.34
N MET A 526 7.23 17.63 1.21
CA MET A 526 6.88 19.05 1.37
C MET A 526 6.07 19.63 0.19
N GLY A 527 5.83 18.86 -0.87
CA GLY A 527 5.10 19.31 -2.07
C GLY A 527 3.57 19.13 -1.97
N GLY A 528 2.81 20.11 -2.46
CA GLY A 528 1.36 19.99 -2.62
C GLY A 528 0.97 19.06 -3.78
N GLY A 529 -0.05 18.22 -3.57
CA GLY A 529 -0.54 17.26 -4.56
C GLY A 529 -1.88 17.64 -5.15
N ARG A 530 -2.23 17.12 -6.33
CA ARG A 530 -3.54 17.30 -6.96
C ARG A 530 -4.19 15.96 -7.26
N VAL A 531 -5.45 15.81 -6.88
CA VAL A 531 -6.28 14.65 -7.24
C VAL A 531 -7.45 15.11 -8.08
N PHE A 532 -7.59 14.54 -9.27
CA PHE A 532 -8.71 14.80 -10.18
C PHE A 532 -9.62 13.58 -10.21
N MET A 533 -10.90 13.73 -9.89
CA MET A 533 -11.88 12.63 -9.94
C MET A 533 -12.88 12.86 -11.06
N ILE A 534 -12.94 11.93 -12.01
CA ILE A 534 -13.90 11.96 -13.11
C ILE A 534 -15.19 11.28 -12.64
N ILE A 535 -16.30 12.00 -12.72
CA ILE A 535 -17.62 11.52 -12.30
C ILE A 535 -18.59 11.50 -13.47
N ASP A 536 -19.63 10.70 -13.34
CA ASP A 536 -20.75 10.61 -14.28
C ASP A 536 -22.08 10.87 -13.56
N LYS A 537 -23.20 10.80 -14.30
CA LYS A 537 -24.54 10.99 -13.72
C LYS A 537 -24.85 10.03 -12.57
N LYS A 538 -24.27 8.83 -12.56
CA LYS A 538 -24.53 7.78 -11.55
C LYS A 538 -23.74 8.01 -10.26
N THR A 539 -22.53 8.52 -10.37
CA THR A 539 -21.58 8.66 -9.25
C THR A 539 -21.56 10.06 -8.63
N LYS A 540 -22.26 11.01 -9.24
CA LYS A 540 -22.32 12.44 -8.86
C LYS A 540 -22.76 12.72 -7.42
N SER A 541 -23.70 11.93 -6.87
CA SER A 541 -24.23 12.13 -5.52
C SER A 541 -23.18 11.91 -4.43
N TRP A 542 -22.38 10.85 -4.56
CA TRP A 542 -21.31 10.52 -3.62
C TRP A 542 -20.11 11.46 -3.77
N ALA A 543 -19.66 11.68 -4.99
CA ALA A 543 -18.38 12.35 -5.25
C ALA A 543 -18.39 13.86 -4.93
N ARG A 544 -19.56 14.52 -4.94
CA ARG A 544 -19.67 15.95 -4.62
C ARG A 544 -19.34 16.29 -3.16
N ALA A 545 -19.52 15.35 -2.24
CA ALA A 545 -19.24 15.57 -0.82
C ALA A 545 -17.74 15.42 -0.50
N VAL A 546 -16.99 14.64 -1.29
CA VAL A 546 -15.59 14.29 -1.03
C VAL A 546 -14.68 15.53 -0.88
N PRO A 547 -14.68 16.53 -1.78
CA PRO A 547 -13.84 17.71 -1.62
C PRO A 547 -14.13 18.49 -0.33
N LYS A 548 -15.40 18.54 0.09
CA LYS A 548 -15.80 19.21 1.35
C LYS A 548 -15.29 18.45 2.58
N ILE A 549 -15.31 17.12 2.54
CA ILE A 549 -14.77 16.26 3.62
C ILE A 549 -13.25 16.46 3.75
N VAL A 550 -12.52 16.47 2.62
CA VAL A 550 -11.06 16.68 2.60
C VAL A 550 -10.69 18.06 3.14
N ARG A 551 -11.36 19.13 2.67
CA ARG A 551 -11.12 20.50 3.19
C ARG A 551 -11.37 20.61 4.69
N ASN A 552 -12.43 19.97 5.18
CA ASN A 552 -12.82 20.00 6.60
C ASN A 552 -12.03 19.00 7.48
N ASN A 553 -11.01 18.31 6.95
CA ASN A 553 -10.18 17.36 7.68
C ASN A 553 -10.97 16.26 8.42
N LYS A 554 -12.09 15.84 7.84
CA LYS A 554 -12.96 14.80 8.40
C LYS A 554 -12.53 13.42 7.91
N ALA A 555 -12.74 12.40 8.75
CA ALA A 555 -12.57 11.02 8.33
C ALA A 555 -13.60 10.67 7.24
N LEU A 556 -13.23 9.75 6.34
CA LEU A 556 -14.09 9.22 5.28
C LEU A 556 -15.04 8.11 5.76
N SER A 557 -15.24 7.98 7.08
CA SER A 557 -16.05 6.98 7.76
C SER A 557 -17.55 7.16 7.53
#